data_AF-A0AAE1UYL9-F1
#
_entry.id   AF-A0AAE1UYL9-F1
#
_cell.length_a   1.000
_cell.length_b   1.000
_cell.length_c   1.000
_cell.angle_alpha   90.00
_cell.angle_beta   90.00
_cell.angle_gamma   90.00
#
_symmetry.space_group_name_H-M   'P 1'
#
loop_
_entity.id
_entity.type
_entity.pdbx_description
1 polymer ?
#
loop_
_entity_poly.entity_id
_entity_poly.type
_entity_poly.pdbx_seq_one_letter_code
_entity_poly.pdbx_strand_id
1 'polypeptide(L)'
;MSTLSSTLLQMDLPGPRVYGPMTQDQQYELLKLLAEVIRKDYAWGSTFREESWKFVGDQMHLSVARLKAKLRNLKRKYRLFSTLLARRGVQWDRRNNTVAFDREGVWISYVMENPQGYQFHDNGIQPRIFDAMCDVFEMGVSIDG
;
A
#
# COMPACT_ATOMS: atom_id res chain seq x y z
N MET A 1 -54.85 9.35 -28.65
CA MET A 1 -53.75 9.57 -27.70
C MET A 1 -52.47 9.10 -28.35
N SER A 2 -51.62 10.05 -28.71
CA SER A 2 -50.50 9.89 -29.64
C SER A 2 -49.36 9.05 -29.07
N THR A 3 -48.78 8.22 -29.93
CA THR A 3 -47.50 7.52 -29.76
C THR A 3 -46.33 8.41 -30.18
N LEU A 4 -45.32 8.57 -29.33
CA LEU A 4 -43.90 8.87 -29.65
C LEU A 4 -43.09 8.22 -28.50
N SER A 5 -42.37 7.11 -28.68
CA SER A 5 -41.11 6.89 -29.41
C SER A 5 -39.88 7.62 -28.85
N SER A 6 -38.86 6.80 -28.62
CA SER A 6 -37.43 7.08 -28.67
C SER A 6 -36.72 7.61 -27.42
N THR A 7 -36.00 6.67 -26.80
CA THR A 7 -34.55 6.76 -26.58
C THR A 7 -34.02 8.06 -25.98
N LEU A 8 -33.77 8.07 -24.67
CA LEU A 8 -32.72 8.93 -24.10
C LEU A 8 -32.04 8.22 -22.93
N LEU A 9 -30.79 7.84 -23.20
CA LEU A 9 -29.70 7.61 -22.25
C LEU A 9 -29.77 6.31 -21.44
N GLN A 10 -29.52 5.23 -22.17
CA GLN A 10 -28.60 4.19 -21.74
C GLN A 10 -27.26 4.87 -21.41
N MET A 11 -27.14 5.38 -20.18
CA MET A 11 -25.85 5.80 -19.65
C MET A 11 -25.00 4.53 -19.55
N ASP A 12 -24.03 4.40 -20.44
CA ASP A 12 -22.84 3.59 -20.19
C ASP A 12 -22.25 4.08 -18.86
N LEU A 13 -22.57 3.37 -17.77
CA LEU A 13 -21.88 3.53 -16.51
C LEU A 13 -20.43 3.11 -16.76
N PRO A 14 -19.44 4.02 -16.67
CA PRO A 14 -18.06 3.58 -16.64
C PRO A 14 -17.91 2.67 -15.40
N GLY A 15 -17.39 1.45 -15.63
CA GLY A 15 -17.19 0.44 -14.59
C GLY A 15 -16.48 1.00 -13.35
N PRO A 16 -16.61 0.31 -12.19
CA PRO A 16 -16.30 0.91 -10.90
C PRO A 16 -14.82 1.32 -10.78
N ARG A 17 -14.59 2.63 -10.90
CA ARG A 17 -13.49 3.42 -10.31
C ARG A 17 -12.07 3.08 -10.78
N VAL A 18 -11.67 3.66 -11.92
CA VAL A 18 -10.28 3.62 -12.39
C VAL A 18 -9.39 4.75 -11.81
N TYR A 19 -9.95 5.75 -11.11
CA TYR A 19 -9.20 6.97 -10.72
C TYR A 19 -9.06 7.24 -9.20
N GLY A 20 -9.34 6.25 -8.34
CA GLY A 20 -9.26 6.42 -6.87
C GLY A 20 -7.91 6.04 -6.23
N PRO A 21 -7.65 6.50 -4.99
CA PRO A 21 -6.68 5.84 -4.11
C PRO A 21 -7.06 4.35 -3.96
N MET A 22 -6.04 3.49 -3.95
CA MET A 22 -6.25 2.04 -3.84
C MET A 22 -6.82 1.72 -2.46
N THR A 23 -7.89 0.92 -2.38
CA THR A 23 -8.49 0.55 -1.09
C THR A 23 -7.52 -0.25 -0.25
N GLN A 24 -7.76 -0.35 1.06
CA GLN A 24 -6.94 -1.17 1.96
C GLN A 24 -6.90 -2.65 1.53
N ASP A 25 -8.02 -3.19 1.04
CA ASP A 25 -8.09 -4.57 0.56
C ASP A 25 -7.29 -4.76 -0.73
N GLN A 26 -7.40 -3.82 -1.69
CA GLN A 26 -6.60 -3.86 -2.90
C GLN A 26 -5.09 -3.73 -2.62
N GLN A 27 -4.71 -2.93 -1.60
CA GLN A 27 -3.31 -2.83 -1.16
C GLN A 27 -2.83 -4.17 -0.58
N TYR A 28 -3.66 -4.82 0.24
CA TYR A 28 -3.35 -6.12 0.83
C TYR A 28 -3.17 -7.19 -0.25
N GLU A 29 -4.11 -7.31 -1.19
CA GLU A 29 -4.01 -8.28 -2.29
C GLU A 29 -2.78 -8.06 -3.17
N LEU A 30 -2.45 -6.80 -3.49
CA LEU A 30 -1.22 -6.47 -4.22
C LEU A 30 0.03 -6.93 -3.48
N LEU A 31 0.15 -6.59 -2.19
CA LEU A 31 1.32 -6.93 -1.38
C LEU A 31 1.44 -8.46 -1.21
N LYS A 32 0.34 -9.14 -0.97
CA LYS A 32 0.29 -10.59 -0.86
C LYS A 32 0.76 -11.27 -2.15
N LEU A 33 0.23 -10.85 -3.30
CA LEU A 33 0.63 -11.37 -4.60
C LEU A 33 2.13 -11.13 -4.88
N LEU A 34 2.63 -9.93 -4.58
CA LEU A 34 4.06 -9.64 -4.71
C LEU A 34 4.91 -10.56 -3.82
N ALA A 35 4.51 -10.75 -2.57
CA ALA A 35 5.23 -11.60 -1.63
C ALA A 35 5.23 -13.08 -2.07
N GLU A 36 4.13 -13.58 -2.61
CA GLU A 36 4.04 -14.94 -3.18
C GLU A 36 5.01 -15.11 -4.36
N VAL A 37 5.04 -14.17 -5.30
CA VAL A 37 5.96 -14.19 -6.44
C VAL A 37 7.42 -14.12 -5.97
N ILE A 38 7.74 -13.23 -5.03
CA ILE A 38 9.08 -13.08 -4.47
C ILE A 38 9.55 -14.39 -3.83
N ARG A 39 8.74 -14.98 -2.94
CA ARG A 39 9.10 -16.21 -2.23
C ARG A 39 9.34 -17.40 -3.15
N LYS A 40 8.63 -17.46 -4.28
CA LYS A 40 8.71 -18.56 -5.22
C LYS A 40 9.94 -18.45 -6.13
N ASP A 41 10.18 -17.27 -6.68
CA ASP A 41 11.04 -17.11 -7.87
C ASP A 41 12.25 -16.17 -7.67
N TYR A 42 12.45 -15.64 -6.46
CA TYR A 42 13.49 -14.65 -6.16
C TYR A 42 14.29 -14.97 -4.91
N ALA A 43 15.60 -14.71 -4.99
CA ALA A 43 16.52 -14.79 -3.87
C ALA A 43 16.85 -13.40 -3.32
N TRP A 44 17.37 -13.33 -2.10
CA TRP A 44 17.86 -12.10 -1.50
C TRP A 44 18.86 -11.37 -2.40
N GLY A 45 18.74 -10.04 -2.51
CA GLY A 45 19.63 -9.20 -3.31
C GLY A 45 19.36 -9.22 -4.82
N SER A 46 18.35 -9.97 -5.28
CA SER A 46 17.94 -9.97 -6.69
C SER A 46 17.03 -8.79 -7.04
N THR A 47 16.77 -8.61 -8.34
CA THR A 47 15.90 -7.55 -8.86
C THR A 47 14.63 -8.16 -9.46
N PHE A 48 13.47 -7.56 -9.17
CA PHE A 48 12.18 -8.00 -9.70
C PHE A 48 12.12 -7.86 -11.22
N ARG A 49 11.91 -8.97 -11.94
CA ARG A 49 11.95 -9.04 -13.41
C ARG A 49 10.71 -8.41 -14.05
N GLU A 50 10.86 -7.92 -15.29
CA GLU A 50 9.76 -7.33 -16.05
C GLU A 50 8.60 -8.30 -16.31
N GLU A 51 8.90 -9.59 -16.51
CA GLU A 51 7.89 -10.64 -16.69
C GLU A 51 7.00 -10.78 -15.44
N SER A 52 7.60 -10.76 -14.25
CA SER A 52 6.86 -10.81 -12.98
C SER A 52 6.04 -9.54 -12.78
N TRP A 53 6.54 -8.38 -13.21
CA TRP A 53 5.76 -7.15 -13.23
C TRP A 53 4.52 -7.24 -14.13
N LYS A 54 4.67 -7.80 -15.34
CA LYS A 54 3.56 -8.03 -16.27
C LYS A 54 2.55 -8.99 -15.67
N PHE A 55 3.00 -10.11 -15.12
CA PHE A 55 2.13 -11.08 -14.44
C PHE A 55 1.30 -10.44 -13.32
N VAL A 56 1.93 -9.69 -12.41
CA VAL A 56 1.22 -8.98 -11.32
C VAL A 56 0.27 -7.93 -11.90
N GLY A 57 0.66 -7.24 -12.97
CA GLY A 57 -0.18 -6.29 -13.70
C GLY A 57 -1.46 -6.89 -14.25
N ASP A 58 -1.34 -8.05 -14.88
CA ASP A 58 -2.46 -8.78 -15.47
C ASP A 58 -3.44 -9.25 -14.39
N GLN A 59 -2.93 -9.80 -13.27
CA GLN A 59 -3.76 -10.22 -12.13
C GLN A 59 -4.49 -9.05 -11.45
N MET A 60 -3.83 -7.89 -11.36
CA MET A 60 -4.41 -6.70 -10.72
C MET A 60 -5.23 -5.82 -11.67
N HIS A 61 -5.27 -6.16 -12.97
CA HIS A 61 -5.81 -5.31 -14.02
C HIS A 61 -5.24 -3.88 -14.00
N LEU A 62 -3.93 -3.76 -13.76
CA LEU A 62 -3.20 -2.50 -13.68
C LEU A 62 -1.96 -2.54 -14.57
N SER A 63 -1.66 -1.42 -15.22
CA SER A 63 -0.39 -1.29 -15.92
C SER A 63 0.79 -1.33 -14.94
N VAL A 64 1.94 -1.84 -15.39
CA VAL A 64 3.18 -1.89 -14.60
C VAL A 64 3.55 -0.52 -14.03
N ALA A 65 3.39 0.54 -14.83
CA ALA A 65 3.64 1.91 -14.38
C ALA A 65 2.77 2.31 -13.18
N ARG A 66 1.47 1.95 -13.20
CA ARG A 66 0.55 2.20 -12.09
C ARG A 66 0.92 1.36 -10.87
N LEU A 67 1.28 0.09 -11.05
CA LEU A 67 1.75 -0.76 -9.96
C LEU A 67 2.99 -0.17 -9.26
N LYS A 68 4.03 0.19 -10.02
CA LYS A 68 5.25 0.82 -9.49
C LYS A 68 4.95 2.13 -8.76
N ALA A 69 4.03 2.94 -9.27
CA ALA A 69 3.60 4.17 -8.60
C ALA A 69 2.88 3.90 -7.27
N LYS A 70 1.97 2.90 -7.23
CA LYS A 70 1.30 2.49 -6.00
C LYS A 70 2.30 1.91 -4.98
N LEU A 71 3.22 1.06 -5.44
CA LEU A 71 4.22 0.44 -4.58
C LEU A 71 5.19 1.46 -3.99
N ARG A 72 5.62 2.49 -4.75
CA ARG A 72 6.40 3.62 -4.21
C ARG A 72 5.72 4.30 -3.03
N ASN A 73 4.41 4.54 -3.14
CA ASN A 73 3.64 5.14 -2.05
C ASN A 73 3.54 4.21 -0.84
N LEU A 74 3.30 2.91 -1.06
CA LEU A 74 3.29 1.90 0.01
C LEU A 74 4.66 1.80 0.70
N LYS A 75 5.75 1.77 -0.06
CA LYS A 75 7.11 1.73 0.46
C LYS A 75 7.47 2.98 1.28
N ARG A 76 7.04 4.17 0.83
CA ARG A 76 7.19 5.40 1.63
C ARG A 76 6.42 5.31 2.94
N LYS A 77 5.16 4.86 2.88
CA LYS A 77 4.30 4.70 4.06
C LYS A 77 4.91 3.71 5.06
N TYR A 78 5.37 2.57 4.56
CA TYR A 78 6.08 1.54 5.32
C TYR A 78 7.32 2.09 6.01
N ARG A 79 8.19 2.81 5.27
CA ARG A 79 9.42 3.41 5.82
C ARG A 79 9.11 4.39 6.95
N LEU A 80 8.18 5.30 6.75
CA LEU A 80 7.78 6.27 7.79
C LEU A 80 7.31 5.54 9.06
N PHE A 81 6.39 4.59 8.91
CA PHE A 81 5.85 3.85 10.06
C PHE A 81 6.88 2.96 10.73
N SER A 82 7.77 2.30 9.97
CA SER A 82 8.86 1.49 10.53
C SER A 82 9.86 2.34 11.30
N THR A 83 10.21 3.53 10.79
CA THR A 83 11.04 4.49 11.52
C THR A 83 10.38 4.96 12.81
N LEU A 84 9.05 5.14 12.81
CA LEU A 84 8.29 5.47 14.02
C LEU A 84 8.38 4.33 15.05
N LEU A 85 8.10 3.09 14.64
CA LEU A 85 8.13 1.92 15.52
C LEU A 85 9.54 1.59 16.06
N ALA A 86 10.59 1.97 15.33
CA ALA A 86 11.97 1.80 15.78
C ALA A 86 12.37 2.78 16.92
N ARG A 87 11.58 3.82 17.19
CA ARG A 87 11.87 4.78 18.27
C ARG A 87 11.56 4.19 19.63
N ARG A 88 12.49 4.39 20.58
CA ARG A 88 12.28 4.02 21.97
C ARG A 88 11.10 4.79 22.55
N GLY A 89 10.23 4.08 23.28
CA GLY A 89 9.04 4.65 23.90
C GLY A 89 7.88 4.87 22.94
N VAL A 90 7.91 4.22 21.77
CA VAL A 90 6.75 4.02 20.91
C VAL A 90 6.25 2.60 21.13
N GLN A 91 4.94 2.45 21.29
CA GLN A 91 4.25 1.16 21.34
C GLN A 91 3.10 1.19 20.34
N TRP A 92 2.83 0.08 19.68
CA TRP A 92 1.72 -0.04 18.74
C TRP A 92 0.79 -1.15 19.18
N ASP A 93 -0.42 -0.76 19.60
CA ASP A 93 -1.49 -1.71 19.90
C ASP A 93 -2.09 -2.19 18.58
N ARG A 94 -1.71 -3.41 18.19
CA ARG A 94 -2.17 -4.04 16.95
C ARG A 94 -3.66 -4.39 16.98
N ARG A 95 -4.27 -4.57 18.16
CA ARG A 95 -5.69 -4.94 18.28
C ARG A 95 -6.58 -3.74 17.98
N ASN A 96 -6.25 -2.59 18.53
CA ASN A 96 -6.99 -1.34 18.33
C ASN A 96 -6.43 -0.51 17.17
N ASN A 97 -5.28 -0.91 16.61
CA ASN A 97 -4.50 -0.18 15.62
C ASN A 97 -4.13 1.24 16.06
N THR A 98 -3.78 1.42 17.33
CA THR A 98 -3.43 2.71 17.92
C THR A 98 -1.95 2.78 18.30
N VAL A 99 -1.33 3.94 18.12
CA VAL A 99 0.06 4.16 18.50
C VAL A 99 0.08 4.93 19.81
N ALA A 100 0.85 4.43 20.78
CA ALA A 100 1.05 5.05 22.07
C ALA A 100 2.51 5.52 22.21
N PHE A 101 2.68 6.64 22.90
CA PHE A 101 3.98 7.26 23.15
C PHE A 101 4.19 7.38 24.66
N ASP A 102 5.33 6.90 25.16
CA ASP A 102 5.70 7.02 26.58
C ASP A 102 5.78 8.48 27.03
N ARG A 103 6.18 9.38 26.11
CA ARG A 103 6.30 10.83 26.32
C ARG A 103 5.98 11.58 25.04
N GLU A 104 5.35 12.74 25.17
CA GLU A 104 4.99 13.62 24.03
C GLU A 104 6.22 14.02 23.17
N GLY A 105 7.39 14.21 23.79
CA GLY A 105 8.62 14.54 23.08
C GLY A 105 9.08 13.50 22.05
N VAL A 106 8.69 12.22 22.21
CA VAL A 106 8.99 11.16 21.24
C VAL A 106 8.25 11.41 19.93
N TRP A 107 6.97 11.79 20.01
CA TRP A 107 6.16 12.13 18.85
C TRP A 107 6.62 13.44 18.19
N ILE A 108 6.83 14.49 18.99
CA ILE A 108 7.25 15.80 18.47
C ILE A 108 8.55 15.69 17.67
N SER A 109 9.57 15.03 18.23
CA SER A 109 10.84 14.83 17.53
C SER A 109 10.69 14.02 16.24
N TYR A 110 9.84 12.97 16.24
CA TYR A 110 9.58 12.19 15.04
C TYR A 110 8.95 13.03 13.92
N VAL A 111 7.93 13.84 14.22
CA VAL A 111 7.25 14.66 13.22
C VAL A 111 8.13 15.79 12.71
N MET A 112 8.99 16.36 13.55
CA MET A 112 9.97 17.36 13.10
C MET A 112 10.93 16.80 12.05
N GLU A 113 11.37 15.55 12.22
CA GLU A 113 12.23 14.87 11.25
C GLU A 113 11.45 14.32 10.04
N ASN A 114 10.20 13.90 10.27
CA ASN A 114 9.36 13.23 9.28
C ASN A 114 7.95 13.84 9.24
N PRO A 115 7.76 15.05 8.68
CA PRO A 115 6.46 15.74 8.70
C PRO A 115 5.32 14.92 8.08
N GLN A 116 5.62 14.06 7.12
CA GLN A 116 4.67 13.18 6.44
C GLN A 116 4.22 11.98 7.29
N GLY A 117 4.93 11.72 8.37
CA GLY A 117 4.59 10.73 9.38
C GLY A 117 3.46 11.18 10.32
N TYR A 118 3.02 12.46 10.25
CA TYR A 118 1.95 13.00 11.09
C TYR A 118 0.67 12.16 11.08
N GLN A 119 0.39 11.47 9.96
CA GLN A 119 -0.76 10.57 9.82
C GLN A 119 -0.79 9.39 10.83
N PHE A 120 0.31 9.13 11.54
CA PHE A 120 0.45 8.01 12.47
C PHE A 120 0.33 8.38 13.96
N HIS A 121 -0.14 9.59 14.28
CA HIS A 121 -0.28 10.01 15.67
C HIS A 121 -1.24 9.09 16.43
N ASP A 122 -2.48 9.00 15.94
CA ASP A 122 -3.55 8.29 16.63
C ASP A 122 -3.71 6.85 16.12
N ASN A 123 -3.36 6.61 14.86
CA ASN A 123 -3.65 5.35 14.17
C ASN A 123 -2.43 4.80 13.44
N GLY A 124 -2.20 3.50 13.57
CA GLY A 124 -1.17 2.78 12.83
C GLY A 124 -1.60 2.38 11.42
N ILE A 125 -0.71 1.65 10.74
CA ILE A 125 -1.06 0.91 9.52
C ILE A 125 -1.81 -0.34 9.94
N GLN A 126 -2.94 -0.66 9.29
CA GLN A 126 -3.67 -1.92 9.53
C GLN A 126 -2.71 -3.12 9.64
N PRO A 127 -2.75 -3.92 10.72
CA PRO A 127 -1.75 -4.95 10.98
C PRO A 127 -1.49 -5.89 9.81
N ARG A 128 -2.56 -6.39 9.17
CA ARG A 128 -2.45 -7.28 8.00
C ARG A 128 -1.69 -6.65 6.82
N ILE A 129 -1.82 -5.34 6.64
CA ILE A 129 -1.15 -4.61 5.57
C ILE A 129 0.32 -4.40 5.96
N PHE A 130 0.59 -4.08 7.22
CA PHE A 130 1.96 -3.92 7.70
C PHE A 130 2.75 -5.23 7.58
N ASP A 131 2.15 -6.36 7.97
CA ASP A 131 2.78 -7.68 7.81
C ASP A 131 3.07 -7.99 6.33
N ALA A 132 2.10 -7.73 5.45
CA ALA A 132 2.31 -7.90 4.01
C ALA A 132 3.35 -6.92 3.43
N MET A 133 3.54 -5.75 4.04
CA MET A 133 4.63 -4.83 3.68
C MET A 133 5.99 -5.39 4.10
N CYS A 134 6.12 -5.95 5.31
CA CYS A 134 7.35 -6.63 5.76
C CYS A 134 7.71 -7.77 4.81
N ASP A 135 6.73 -8.61 4.47
CA ASP A 135 6.89 -9.74 3.54
C ASP A 135 7.40 -9.37 2.15
N VAL A 136 7.23 -8.11 1.73
CA VAL A 136 7.67 -7.62 0.42
C VAL A 136 8.96 -6.83 0.54
N PHE A 137 9.02 -5.89 1.50
CA PHE A 137 10.10 -4.89 1.57
C PHE A 137 11.28 -5.34 2.41
N GLU A 138 11.11 -6.33 3.29
CA GLU A 138 12.21 -6.88 4.06
C GLU A 138 12.91 -8.03 3.34
N MET A 139 12.33 -8.64 2.30
CA MET A 139 12.92 -9.78 1.56
C MET A 139 14.18 -9.44 0.73
N GLY A 140 14.66 -8.19 0.77
CA GLY A 140 15.89 -7.77 0.11
C GLY A 140 15.86 -7.83 -1.43
N VAL A 141 14.69 -8.05 -2.03
CA VAL A 141 14.50 -7.97 -3.48
C VAL A 141 14.30 -6.52 -3.88
N SER A 142 15.05 -6.06 -4.89
CA SER A 142 14.89 -4.72 -5.45
C SER A 142 13.66 -4.69 -6.35
N ILE A 143 12.60 -4.06 -5.86
CA ILE A 143 11.33 -3.83 -6.59
C ILE A 143 11.28 -2.40 -7.17
N ASP A 144 12.42 -1.68 -7.16
CA ASP A 144 12.51 -0.29 -7.61
C ASP A 144 13.01 -0.17 -9.06
N GLY A 145 13.40 -1.28 -9.68
CA GLY A 145 13.78 -1.36 -11.11
C GLY A 145 12.57 -1.19 -12.01
#